data_AF-A0A1H8TW04-F1
#
_entry.id   AF-A0A1H8TW04-F1
#
_cell.length_a   1.000
_cell.length_b   1.000
_cell.length_c   1.000
_cell.angle_alpha   90.00
_cell.angle_beta   90.00
_cell.angle_gamma   90.00
#
_symmetry.space_group_name_H-M   'P 1'
#
loop_
_entity.id
_entity.type
_entity.pdbx_description
1 polymer ?
#
loop_
_entity_poly.entity_id
_entity_poly.type
_entity_poly.pdbx_seq_one_letter_code
_entity_poly.pdbx_strand_id
1 'polypeptide(L)'
;MSLRIVVAVKYVPDATGDRHYAGDLTTDRDAVDGLLSELDEYAVEQALQIAEASGDAEVTVVTVGPGDARDAVRKALSMGADRGVHVEDEGLHGTDVMGTSLVLARVVERVGFDLVVMGMASTDGTAGVVPALLAERLGVPQV
;
A
#
# COMPACT_ATOMS: atom_id res chain seq x y z
N MET A 1 23.24 -10.60 3.63
CA MET A 1 22.10 -10.41 2.71
C MET A 1 21.42 -9.15 3.19
N SER A 2 21.13 -8.23 2.27
CA SER A 2 20.43 -6.98 2.59
C SER A 2 19.02 -7.29 3.11
N LEU A 3 18.58 -6.58 4.16
CA LEU A 3 17.23 -6.72 4.72
C LEU A 3 16.20 -6.20 3.71
N ARG A 4 15.25 -7.03 3.28
CA ARG A 4 14.22 -6.63 2.32
C ARG A 4 12.96 -6.21 3.05
N ILE A 5 12.64 -4.93 2.99
CA ILE A 5 11.44 -4.35 3.60
C ILE A 5 10.42 -4.07 2.49
N VAL A 6 9.22 -4.62 2.62
CA VAL A 6 8.11 -4.29 1.72
C VAL A 6 7.12 -3.39 2.44
N VAL A 7 6.72 -2.30 1.79
CA VAL A 7 5.68 -1.40 2.29
C VAL A 7 4.50 -1.41 1.34
N ALA A 8 3.33 -1.84 1.80
CA ALA A 8 2.11 -1.71 1.01
C ALA A 8 1.53 -0.31 1.21
N VAL A 9 1.29 0.41 0.11
CA VAL A 9 0.79 1.79 0.10
C VAL A 9 -0.46 1.91 -0.77
N LYS A 10 -1.39 2.78 -0.38
CA LYS A 10 -2.64 3.00 -1.10
C LYS A 10 -2.76 4.44 -1.58
N TYR A 11 -3.20 4.57 -2.83
CA TYR A 11 -3.70 5.83 -3.38
C TYR A 11 -5.17 6.01 -3.01
N VAL A 12 -5.50 7.13 -2.38
CA VAL A 12 -6.82 7.42 -1.81
C VAL A 12 -7.24 8.85 -2.14
N PRO A 13 -8.54 9.14 -2.31
CA PRO A 13 -9.02 10.51 -2.37
C PRO A 13 -8.66 11.27 -1.09
N ASP A 14 -8.33 12.55 -1.20
CA ASP A 14 -8.08 13.43 -0.05
C ASP A 14 -9.24 13.36 0.95
N ALA A 15 -8.93 13.04 2.21
CA ALA A 15 -9.92 12.89 3.26
C ALA A 15 -10.62 14.20 3.64
N THR A 16 -10.02 15.34 3.31
CA THR A 16 -10.56 16.70 3.52
C THR A 16 -11.47 17.16 2.37
N GLY A 17 -11.45 16.45 1.24
CA GLY A 17 -12.30 16.74 0.09
C GLY A 17 -13.74 16.24 0.24
N ASP A 18 -14.59 16.66 -0.69
CA ASP A 18 -15.99 16.23 -0.75
C ASP A 18 -16.10 14.88 -1.46
N ARG A 19 -15.98 13.80 -0.68
CA ARG A 19 -15.91 12.42 -1.17
C ARG A 19 -17.30 11.83 -1.41
N HIS A 20 -17.46 11.16 -2.55
CA HIS A 20 -18.70 10.50 -2.95
C HIS A 20 -18.44 9.06 -3.42
N TYR A 21 -19.52 8.32 -3.63
CA TYR A 21 -19.46 7.07 -4.39
C TYR A 21 -19.71 7.35 -5.87
N ALA A 22 -19.03 6.62 -6.73
CA ALA A 22 -19.30 6.58 -8.16
C ALA A 22 -20.67 5.92 -8.43
N GLY A 23 -21.12 5.98 -9.69
CA GLY A 23 -22.44 5.43 -10.09
C GLY A 23 -22.61 3.92 -9.85
N ASP A 24 -21.50 3.18 -9.70
CA ASP A 24 -21.47 1.76 -9.40
C ASP A 24 -21.28 1.44 -7.90
N LEU A 25 -21.40 2.46 -7.05
CA LEU A 25 -21.25 2.39 -5.59
C LEU A 25 -19.82 2.09 -5.09
N THR A 26 -18.81 2.19 -5.97
CA THR A 26 -17.40 2.18 -5.56
C THR A 26 -16.92 3.58 -5.20
N THR A 27 -15.75 3.70 -4.58
CA THR A 27 -15.13 5.01 -4.27
C THR A 27 -14.93 5.83 -5.55
N ASP A 28 -15.48 7.04 -5.60
CA ASP A 28 -15.18 8.01 -6.64
C ASP A 28 -13.75 8.54 -6.45
N ARG A 29 -12.90 8.34 -7.46
CA ARG A 29 -11.49 8.76 -7.46
C ARG A 29 -11.23 9.96 -8.37
N ASP A 30 -12.23 10.40 -9.13
CA ASP A 30 -12.11 11.49 -10.09
C ASP A 30 -12.62 12.82 -9.51
N ALA A 31 -13.52 12.77 -8.51
CA ALA A 31 -14.13 13.95 -7.92
C ALA A 31 -13.19 14.78 -7.02
N VAL A 32 -12.14 14.16 -6.46
CA VAL A 32 -11.20 14.78 -5.53
C VAL A 32 -9.80 14.29 -5.87
N ASP A 33 -8.80 15.18 -5.78
CA ASP A 33 -7.40 14.81 -5.95
C ASP A 33 -7.03 13.64 -5.03
N GLY A 34 -6.41 12.62 -5.60
CA GLY A 34 -5.91 11.50 -4.82
C GLY A 34 -4.45 11.68 -4.42
N LEU A 35 -4.10 11.02 -3.31
CA LEU A 35 -2.81 11.12 -2.66
C LEU A 35 -2.40 9.77 -2.04
N LEU A 36 -1.12 9.66 -1.66
CA LEU A 36 -0.65 8.56 -0.81
C LEU A 36 -1.37 8.66 0.54
N SER A 37 -2.05 7.60 0.99
CA SER A 37 -2.76 7.63 2.26
C SER A 37 -1.83 8.09 3.40
N GLU A 38 -2.28 9.05 4.20
CA GLU A 38 -1.48 9.62 5.30
C GLU A 38 -1.00 8.56 6.29
N LEU A 39 -1.81 7.52 6.52
CA LEU A 39 -1.46 6.38 7.37
C LEU A 39 -0.33 5.53 6.78
N ASP A 40 -0.21 5.49 5.45
CA ASP A 40 0.84 4.78 4.75
C ASP A 40 2.12 5.62 4.65
N GLU A 41 2.04 6.97 4.73
CA GLU A 41 3.24 7.81 4.86
C GLU A 41 4.03 7.45 6.12
N TYR A 42 3.35 7.17 7.24
CA TYR A 42 3.98 6.69 8.46
C TYR A 42 4.64 5.32 8.29
N ALA A 43 4.04 4.43 7.51
CA ALA A 43 4.59 3.11 7.23
C ALA A 43 5.86 3.19 6.38
N VAL A 44 5.87 4.08 5.37
CA VAL A 44 7.06 4.34 4.55
C VAL A 44 8.17 4.93 5.42
N GLU A 45 7.87 5.96 6.22
CA GLU A 45 8.86 6.58 7.12
C GLU A 45 9.44 5.57 8.11
N GLN A 46 8.60 4.74 8.73
CA GLN A 46 9.07 3.71 9.66
C GLN A 46 9.96 2.67 8.98
N ALA A 47 9.64 2.27 7.75
CA ALA A 47 10.47 1.36 6.98
C ALA A 47 11.86 1.97 6.66
N LEU A 48 11.91 3.26 6.32
CA LEU A 48 13.16 3.99 6.07
C LEU A 48 14.02 4.08 7.33
N GLN A 49 13.43 4.41 8.48
CA GLN A 49 14.16 4.43 9.74
C GLN A 49 14.73 3.05 10.13
N ILE A 50 13.97 1.97 9.89
CA ILE A 50 14.45 0.61 10.11
C ILE A 50 15.60 0.28 9.13
N ALA A 51 15.47 0.69 7.87
CA ALA A 51 16.51 0.49 6.86
C ALA A 51 17.83 1.19 7.24
N GLU A 52 17.74 2.47 7.62
CA GLU A 52 18.89 3.26 8.09
C GLU A 52 19.56 2.62 9.33
N ALA A 53 18.77 2.17 10.30
CA ALA A 53 19.28 1.53 11.50
C ALA A 53 19.93 0.16 11.24
N SER A 54 19.49 -0.53 10.19
CA SER A 54 19.99 -1.86 9.81
C SER A 54 21.31 -1.80 9.03
N GLY A 55 21.63 -0.65 8.41
CA GLY A 55 22.86 -0.40 7.66
C GLY A 55 22.94 -1.05 6.27
N ASP A 56 22.24 -2.17 6.03
CA ASP A 56 22.07 -2.81 4.73
C ASP A 56 20.63 -3.31 4.58
N ALA A 57 19.79 -2.48 3.95
CA ALA A 57 18.39 -2.79 3.69
C ALA A 57 17.91 -2.15 2.38
N GLU A 58 16.89 -2.75 1.76
CA GLU A 58 16.22 -2.27 0.56
C GLU A 58 14.72 -2.16 0.84
N VAL A 59 14.14 -0.99 0.58
CA VAL A 59 12.71 -0.70 0.77
C VAL A 59 11.99 -0.74 -0.58
N THR A 60 11.10 -1.71 -0.75
CA THR A 60 10.21 -1.81 -1.91
C THR A 60 8.79 -1.42 -1.54
N VAL A 61 8.25 -0.40 -2.22
CA VAL A 61 6.85 0.01 -2.04
C VAL A 61 5.95 -0.69 -3.07
N VAL A 62 4.78 -1.15 -2.63
CA VAL A 62 3.82 -1.89 -3.46
C VAL A 62 2.46 -1.19 -3.38
N THR A 63 1.85 -0.90 -4.53
CA THR A 63 0.47 -0.44 -4.60
C THR A 63 -0.38 -1.29 -5.54
N VAL A 64 -1.68 -1.34 -5.24
CA VAL A 64 -2.71 -1.96 -6.09
C VAL A 64 -3.77 -0.90 -6.34
N GLY A 65 -4.03 -0.59 -7.62
CA GLY A 65 -4.99 0.46 -7.96
C GLY A 65 -4.95 0.87 -9.42
N PRO A 66 -5.83 1.81 -9.82
CA PRO A 66 -5.88 2.33 -11.19
C PRO A 66 -4.58 3.05 -11.56
N GLY A 67 -4.44 3.46 -12.82
CA GLY A 67 -3.24 4.11 -13.36
C GLY A 67 -2.70 5.27 -12.50
N ASP A 68 -3.57 6.06 -11.86
CA ASP A 68 -3.17 7.19 -11.01
C ASP A 68 -2.57 6.77 -9.66
N ALA A 69 -2.76 5.52 -9.24
CA ALA A 69 -2.11 4.99 -8.04
C ALA A 69 -0.57 4.98 -8.13
N ARG A 70 -0.02 5.11 -9.35
CA ARG A 70 1.41 5.36 -9.57
C ARG A 70 1.93 6.59 -8.81
N ASP A 71 1.09 7.58 -8.53
CA ASP A 71 1.50 8.80 -7.86
C ASP A 71 1.76 8.56 -6.36
N ALA A 72 1.06 7.62 -5.73
CA ALA A 72 1.41 7.15 -4.38
C ALA A 72 2.80 6.47 -4.36
N VAL A 73 3.10 5.66 -5.38
CA VAL A 73 4.43 5.03 -5.53
C VAL A 73 5.51 6.09 -5.75
N ARG A 74 5.29 7.07 -6.64
CA ARG A 74 6.24 8.17 -6.89
C ARG A 74 6.50 9.00 -5.63
N LYS A 75 5.46 9.28 -4.85
CA LYS A 75 5.59 9.98 -3.56
C LYS A 75 6.47 9.18 -2.62
N ALA A 76 6.23 7.88 -2.45
CA ALA A 76 7.01 7.04 -1.54
C ALA A 76 8.47 6.85 -2.03
N LEU A 77 8.71 6.75 -3.34
CA LEU A 77 10.06 6.80 -3.92
C LEU A 77 10.75 8.14 -3.61
N SER A 78 10.01 9.25 -3.69
CA SER A 78 10.54 10.59 -3.35
C SER A 78 10.84 10.75 -1.86
N MET A 79 10.19 9.96 -0.99
CA MET A 79 10.49 9.92 0.45
C MET A 79 11.79 9.16 0.75
N GLY A 80 12.20 8.23 -0.13
CA GLY A 80 13.45 7.48 0.03
C GLY A 80 13.35 5.98 -0.25
N ALA A 81 12.18 5.46 -0.64
CA ALA A 81 12.10 4.04 -1.02
C ALA A 81 12.94 3.75 -2.28
N ASP A 82 13.57 2.57 -2.32
CA ASP A 82 14.49 2.19 -3.39
C ASP A 82 13.77 1.76 -4.66
N ARG A 83 12.63 1.07 -4.52
CA ARG A 83 11.89 0.47 -5.65
C ARG A 83 10.39 0.56 -5.47
N GLY A 84 9.69 0.64 -6.58
CA GLY A 84 8.23 0.69 -6.63
C GLY A 84 7.64 -0.42 -7.49
N VAL A 85 6.53 -1.00 -7.03
CA VAL A 85 5.70 -1.95 -7.77
C VAL A 85 4.28 -1.43 -7.79
N HIS A 86 3.70 -1.32 -8.98
CA HIS A 86 2.31 -0.96 -9.20
C HIS A 86 1.60 -2.11 -9.89
N VAL A 87 0.57 -2.64 -9.23
CA VAL A 87 -0.35 -3.63 -9.81
C VAL A 87 -1.54 -2.88 -10.37
N GLU A 88 -1.65 -2.87 -11.70
CA GLU A 88 -2.72 -2.27 -12.46
C GLU A 88 -3.42 -3.35 -13.28
N ASP A 89 -4.69 -3.59 -12.98
CA ASP A 89 -5.56 -4.53 -13.69
C ASP A 89 -7.01 -4.07 -13.51
N GLU A 90 -7.72 -3.84 -14.62
CA GLU A 90 -9.13 -3.41 -14.61
C GLU A 90 -10.05 -4.41 -13.90
N GLY A 91 -9.69 -5.70 -13.89
CA GLY A 91 -10.41 -6.74 -13.17
C GLY A 91 -10.37 -6.63 -11.65
N LEU A 92 -9.53 -5.73 -11.11
CA LEU A 92 -9.46 -5.43 -9.68
C LEU A 92 -10.42 -4.32 -9.25
N HIS A 93 -11.13 -3.67 -10.18
CA HIS A 93 -12.11 -2.65 -9.84
C HIS A 93 -13.19 -3.18 -8.88
N GLY A 94 -13.50 -2.41 -7.84
CA GLY A 94 -14.49 -2.79 -6.82
C GLY A 94 -14.08 -3.96 -5.92
N THR A 95 -12.82 -4.41 -5.96
CA THR A 95 -12.33 -5.51 -5.11
C THR A 95 -12.41 -5.16 -3.62
N ASP A 96 -12.80 -6.14 -2.80
CA ASP A 96 -12.90 -6.01 -1.36
C ASP A 96 -11.54 -6.28 -0.65
N VAL A 97 -11.56 -6.32 0.68
CA VAL A 97 -10.36 -6.61 1.49
C VAL A 97 -9.82 -8.04 1.29
N MET A 98 -10.69 -9.00 0.95
CA MET A 98 -10.29 -10.39 0.73
C MET A 98 -9.54 -10.54 -0.59
N GLY A 99 -10.03 -9.95 -1.67
CA GLY A 99 -9.33 -9.92 -2.95
C GLY A 99 -8.06 -9.06 -2.90
N THR A 100 -8.12 -7.89 -2.25
CA THR A 100 -6.96 -6.99 -2.12
C THR A 100 -5.82 -7.68 -1.38
N SER A 101 -6.10 -8.34 -0.25
CA SER A 101 -5.08 -9.09 0.50
C SER A 101 -4.51 -10.26 -0.28
N LEU A 102 -5.31 -10.93 -1.13
CA LEU A 102 -4.82 -12.00 -2.00
C LEU A 102 -3.81 -11.47 -3.03
N VAL A 103 -4.14 -10.37 -3.70
CA VAL A 103 -3.26 -9.74 -4.69
C VAL A 103 -1.96 -9.29 -4.04
N LEU A 104 -2.05 -8.57 -2.90
CA LEU A 104 -0.89 -8.13 -2.14
C LEU A 104 0.01 -9.30 -1.74
N ALA A 105 -0.56 -10.40 -1.23
CA ALA A 105 0.21 -11.58 -0.85
C ALA A 105 1.05 -12.12 -2.02
N ARG A 106 0.45 -12.26 -3.21
CA ARG A 106 1.17 -12.77 -4.40
C ARG A 106 2.27 -11.83 -4.87
N VAL A 107 2.08 -10.52 -4.73
CA VAL A 107 3.09 -9.53 -5.11
C VAL A 107 4.23 -9.53 -4.11
N VAL A 108 3.91 -9.53 -2.81
CA VAL A 108 4.89 -9.56 -1.71
C VAL A 108 5.74 -10.83 -1.78
N GLU A 109 5.15 -12.00 -2.03
CA GLU A 109 5.89 -13.26 -2.26
C GLU A 109 6.83 -13.17 -3.47
N ARG A 110 6.36 -12.56 -4.57
CA ARG A 110 7.14 -12.42 -5.80
C ARG A 110 8.31 -11.43 -5.66
N VAL A 111 8.10 -10.34 -4.92
CA VAL A 111 9.14 -9.36 -4.60
C VAL A 111 10.16 -9.98 -3.64
N GLY A 112 9.68 -10.77 -2.69
CA GLY A 112 10.47 -11.32 -1.60
C GLY A 112 10.69 -10.30 -0.49
N PHE A 113 10.55 -10.74 0.77
CA PHE A 113 10.59 -9.86 1.93
C PHE A 113 11.21 -10.58 3.13
N ASP A 114 11.70 -9.79 4.07
CA ASP A 114 12.07 -10.21 5.42
C ASP A 114 11.19 -9.49 6.47
N LEU A 115 10.69 -8.30 6.11
CA LEU A 115 9.74 -7.51 6.90
C LEU A 115 8.69 -6.88 5.97
N VAL A 116 7.43 -6.86 6.40
CA VAL A 116 6.36 -6.07 5.78
C VAL A 116 5.92 -4.99 6.76
N VAL A 117 5.83 -3.73 6.30
CA VAL A 117 5.31 -2.60 7.07
C VAL A 117 4.07 -2.05 6.35
N MET A 118 3.00 -1.76 7.09
CA MET A 118 1.75 -1.23 6.52
C MET A 118 1.17 -0.16 7.43
N GLY A 119 0.40 0.76 6.86
CA GLY A 119 -0.50 1.60 7.64
C GLY A 119 -1.57 0.75 8.33
N MET A 120 -2.09 1.24 9.47
CA MET A 120 -3.11 0.51 10.25
C MET A 120 -4.42 0.31 9.48
N ALA A 121 -4.73 1.22 8.55
CA ALA A 121 -5.86 1.22 7.65
C ALA A 121 -5.59 2.22 6.52
N SER A 122 -6.49 2.31 5.54
CA SER A 122 -6.50 3.44 4.61
C SER A 122 -7.56 4.47 5.03
N THR A 123 -7.33 5.74 4.70
CA THR A 123 -8.18 6.88 5.11
C THR A 123 -9.53 6.96 4.38
N ASP A 124 -9.70 6.22 3.29
CA ASP A 124 -10.95 6.09 2.55
C ASP A 124 -11.82 4.94 3.08
N GLY A 125 -11.30 3.71 3.06
CA GLY A 125 -12.03 2.50 3.40
C GLY A 125 -12.03 2.16 4.88
N THR A 126 -11.03 2.61 5.65
CA THR A 126 -10.90 2.47 7.12
C THR A 126 -11.13 1.07 7.71
N ALA A 127 -11.09 0.03 6.88
CA ALA A 127 -11.48 -1.32 7.28
C ALA A 127 -10.56 -1.95 8.35
N GLY A 128 -9.28 -1.55 8.41
CA GLY A 128 -8.36 -1.96 9.46
C GLY A 128 -7.98 -3.46 9.50
N VAL A 129 -8.37 -4.24 8.48
CA VAL A 129 -8.18 -5.70 8.45
C VAL A 129 -7.18 -6.19 7.41
N VAL A 130 -6.81 -5.36 6.43
CA VAL A 130 -5.91 -5.79 5.33
C VAL A 130 -4.53 -6.24 5.84
N PRO A 131 -3.88 -5.58 6.82
CA PRO A 131 -2.61 -6.06 7.38
C PRO A 131 -2.73 -7.48 7.96
N ALA A 132 -3.80 -7.75 8.71
CA ALA A 132 -4.05 -9.06 9.30
C ALA A 132 -4.33 -10.15 8.26
N LEU A 133 -5.12 -9.82 7.24
CA LEU A 133 -5.38 -10.73 6.13
C LEU A 133 -4.10 -11.03 5.33
N LEU A 134 -3.23 -10.04 5.15
CA LEU A 134 -1.95 -10.24 4.47
C LEU A 134 -1.02 -11.15 5.30
N ALA A 135 -0.88 -10.89 6.59
CA ALA A 135 -0.04 -11.70 7.48
C ALA A 135 -0.47 -13.18 7.51
N GLU A 136 -1.79 -13.44 7.62
CA GLU A 136 -2.35 -14.79 7.54
C GLU A 136 -2.01 -15.47 6.22
N ARG A 137 -2.15 -14.77 5.09
CA ARG A 137 -1.85 -15.31 3.76
C ARG A 137 -0.38 -15.63 3.57
N LEU A 138 0.51 -14.82 4.14
CA LEU A 138 1.95 -15.02 4.08
C LEU A 138 2.44 -16.03 5.13
N GLY A 139 1.60 -16.45 6.08
CA GLY A 139 1.97 -17.37 7.15
C GLY A 139 2.97 -16.76 8.14
N VAL A 140 2.88 -15.45 8.41
CA VAL A 140 3.82 -14.71 9.26
C VAL A 140 3.10 -14.08 10.46
N PRO A 141 3.80 -13.86 11.59
CA PRO A 141 3.23 -13.12 12.71
C PRO A 141 3.01 -11.64 12.35
N GLN A 142 2.07 -11.00 13.05
CA GLN A 142 1.79 -9.56 12.97
C GLN A 142 1.69 -8.94 14.36
N VAL A 143 1.90 -7.62 14.43
CA VAL A 143 1.71 -6.77 15.61
C VAL A 143 0.94 -5.53 15.19
#